data_AF-A0A813JI85-F1
#
_entry.id   AF-A0A813JI85-F1
#
_cell.length_a   1.000
_cell.length_b   1.000
_cell.length_c   1.000
_cell.angle_alpha   90.00
_cell.angle_beta   90.00
_cell.angle_gamma   90.00
#
_symmetry.space_group_name_H-M   'P 1'
#
loop_
_entity.id
_entity.type
_entity.pdbx_description
1 polymer ?
#
loop_
_entity_poly.entity_id
_entity_poly.type
_entity_poly.pdbx_seq_one_letter_code
_entity_poly.pdbx_strand_id
1 'polypeptide(L)'
;TDRDTKPPDEYELSLGKITETLQSDYPDFFARSPDFDIYDEGVELQLGKPLEKPKVLARGRGAYCRALMTTRRVCSSMMRNGKIHCQIYDGRPYGCALRVYWKCTGQIWLGSLHDFELSAVSFYSLGEQVKRPDRNQEQALPFLAYRIKSHTIDFMEIRPISLRNKLLGFVGMPLEVQAEPEPAFAALPLMQSVVA
;
A
#
# COMPACT_ATOMS: atom_id res chain seq x y z
N THR A 1 38.29 -7.82 0.67
CA THR A 1 37.83 -6.44 0.91
C THR A 1 36.55 -6.51 1.69
N ASP A 2 36.67 -6.47 3.01
CA ASP A 2 35.54 -6.44 3.93
C ASP A 2 34.78 -5.13 3.69
N ARG A 3 33.51 -5.22 3.29
CA ARG A 3 32.65 -4.04 3.23
C ARG A 3 32.24 -3.74 4.66
N ASP A 4 32.69 -2.60 5.19
CA ASP A 4 32.12 -1.96 6.38
C ASP A 4 30.63 -1.67 6.13
N THR A 5 29.79 -2.68 6.30
CA THR A 5 28.34 -2.50 6.40
C THR A 5 28.06 -1.93 7.77
N LYS A 6 27.92 -0.59 7.82
CA LYS A 6 27.33 0.10 8.96
C LYS A 6 26.04 -0.63 9.37
N PRO A 7 25.83 -0.90 10.67
CA PRO A 7 24.59 -1.55 11.11
C PRO A 7 23.38 -0.70 10.67
N PRO A 8 22.29 -1.34 10.20
CA PRO A 8 21.08 -0.64 9.81
C PRO A 8 20.58 0.23 10.95
N ASP A 9 20.19 1.47 10.64
CA ASP A 9 19.60 2.34 11.66
C ASP A 9 18.15 1.93 11.98
N GLU A 10 17.58 2.50 13.05
CA GLU A 10 16.21 2.17 13.48
C GLU A 10 15.16 2.45 12.39
N TYR A 11 15.44 3.40 11.49
CA TYR A 11 14.59 3.71 10.35
C TYR A 11 14.62 2.57 9.33
N GLU A 12 15.81 2.12 8.93
CA GLU A 12 15.99 1.01 7.99
C GLU A 12 15.39 -0.29 8.52
N LEU A 13 15.56 -0.58 9.82
CA LEU A 13 14.95 -1.74 10.47
C LEU A 13 13.41 -1.67 10.45
N SER A 14 12.84 -0.50 10.78
CA SER A 14 11.39 -0.30 10.75
C SER A 14 10.84 -0.40 9.33
N LEU A 15 11.52 0.21 8.36
CA LEU A 15 11.16 0.17 6.95
C LEU A 15 11.20 -1.25 6.38
N GLY A 16 12.23 -2.03 6.73
CA GLY A 16 12.35 -3.44 6.37
C GLY A 16 11.17 -4.24 6.89
N LYS A 17 10.84 -4.10 8.18
CA LYS A 17 9.70 -4.79 8.78
C LYS A 17 8.36 -4.40 8.13
N ILE A 18 8.15 -3.11 7.89
CA ILE A 18 6.96 -2.61 7.20
C ILE A 18 6.87 -3.20 5.78
N THR A 19 7.99 -3.25 5.06
CA THR A 19 8.06 -3.82 3.70
C THR A 19 7.67 -5.29 3.72
N GLU A 20 8.22 -6.10 4.62
CA GLU A 20 7.87 -7.52 4.79
C GLU A 20 6.37 -7.70 5.08
N THR A 21 5.83 -6.91 6.02
CA THR A 21 4.41 -6.97 6.36
C THR A 21 3.53 -6.65 5.15
N LEU A 22 3.83 -5.57 4.41
CA LEU A 22 3.08 -5.23 3.20
C LEU A 22 3.21 -6.30 2.11
N GLN A 23 4.41 -6.85 1.89
CA GLN A 23 4.63 -7.93 0.91
C GLN A 23 3.80 -9.18 1.23
N SER A 24 3.54 -9.46 2.51
CA SER A 24 2.68 -10.57 2.90
C SER A 24 1.20 -10.19 2.87
N ASP A 25 0.83 -8.98 3.29
CA ASP A 25 -0.57 -8.55 3.43
C ASP A 25 -1.28 -8.36 2.10
N TYR A 26 -0.58 -7.86 1.08
CA TYR A 26 -1.18 -7.59 -0.22
C TYR A 26 -1.65 -8.88 -0.92
N PRO A 27 -0.80 -9.91 -1.13
CA PRO A 27 -1.23 -11.15 -1.78
C PRO A 27 -2.35 -11.89 -1.03
N ASP A 28 -2.31 -11.83 0.31
CA ASP A 28 -3.28 -12.51 1.17
C ASP A 28 -4.48 -11.63 1.55
N PHE A 29 -4.67 -10.48 0.91
CA PHE A 29 -5.71 -9.51 1.27
C PHE A 29 -7.12 -10.13 1.36
N PHE A 30 -7.44 -11.09 0.49
CA PHE A 30 -8.72 -11.79 0.53
C PHE A 30 -8.73 -12.93 1.56
N ALA A 31 -7.59 -13.56 1.85
CA ALA A 31 -7.46 -14.74 2.69
C ALA A 31 -7.40 -14.41 4.20
N ARG A 32 -6.67 -13.37 4.60
CA ARG A 32 -6.45 -13.04 6.02
C ARG A 32 -6.58 -11.54 6.30
N SER A 33 -6.70 -11.19 7.57
CA SER A 33 -6.70 -9.78 7.98
C SER A 33 -5.30 -9.18 7.85
N PRO A 34 -5.18 -7.93 7.36
CA PRO A 34 -3.91 -7.20 7.37
C PRO A 34 -3.38 -7.01 8.80
N ASP A 35 -2.07 -6.91 8.92
CA ASP A 35 -1.43 -6.50 10.17
C ASP A 35 -1.49 -4.97 10.28
N PHE A 36 -2.23 -4.50 11.29
CA PHE A 36 -2.43 -3.08 11.52
C PHE A 36 -1.38 -2.47 12.47
N ASP A 37 -0.44 -3.27 12.98
CA ASP A 37 0.58 -2.80 13.91
C ASP A 37 1.74 -2.07 13.22
N ILE A 38 1.77 -2.02 11.90
CA ILE A 38 2.71 -1.17 11.15
C ILE A 38 2.23 0.28 10.98
N TYR A 39 1.00 0.60 11.39
CA TYR A 39 0.40 1.92 11.23
C TYR A 39 0.47 2.74 12.52
N ASP A 40 0.70 4.03 12.35
CA ASP A 40 0.64 5.03 13.43
C ASP A 40 -0.79 5.23 13.93
N GLU A 41 -0.96 5.61 15.21
CA GLU A 41 -2.28 5.89 15.77
C GLU A 41 -3.00 7.04 15.05
N GLY A 42 -2.24 8.01 14.53
CA GLY A 42 -2.73 9.15 13.75
C GLY A 42 -2.77 8.91 12.24
N VAL A 43 -2.63 7.67 11.76
CA VAL A 43 -2.52 7.38 10.32
C VAL A 43 -3.66 8.00 9.50
N GLU A 44 -3.33 8.58 8.36
CA GLU A 44 -4.30 9.10 7.39
C GLU A 44 -4.38 8.21 6.15
N LEU A 45 -5.61 7.85 5.75
CA LEU A 45 -5.90 7.26 4.45
C LEU A 45 -6.39 8.37 3.51
N GLN A 46 -5.73 8.52 2.37
CA GLN A 46 -6.03 9.53 1.36
C GLN A 46 -6.24 8.89 -0.01
N LEU A 47 -7.14 9.47 -0.81
CA LEU A 47 -7.18 9.25 -2.25
C LEU A 47 -6.45 10.40 -2.92
N GLY A 48 -5.39 10.08 -3.65
CA GLY A 48 -4.65 11.06 -4.45
C GLY A 48 -5.23 11.13 -5.86
N LYS A 49 -4.40 10.82 -6.85
CA LYS A 49 -4.81 10.91 -8.26
C LYS A 49 -6.03 10.04 -8.55
N PRO A 50 -6.97 10.58 -9.36
CA PRO A 50 -6.89 11.74 -10.26
C PRO A 50 -7.10 13.10 -9.60
N LEU A 51 -7.29 13.17 -8.28
CA LEU A 51 -7.70 14.40 -7.65
C LEU A 51 -6.59 15.44 -7.73
N GLU A 52 -6.95 16.67 -8.06
CA GLU A 52 -6.04 17.81 -7.96
C GLU A 52 -5.50 17.98 -6.54
N LYS A 53 -6.31 17.62 -5.54
CA LYS A 53 -5.95 17.65 -4.12
C LYS A 53 -6.32 16.31 -3.46
N PRO A 54 -5.40 15.68 -2.72
CA PRO A 54 -5.71 14.46 -2.00
C PRO A 54 -6.93 14.62 -1.08
N LYS A 55 -7.85 13.65 -1.13
CA LYS A 55 -9.03 13.61 -0.27
C LYS A 55 -8.80 12.62 0.86
N VAL A 56 -8.82 13.12 2.10
CA VAL A 56 -8.74 12.27 3.30
C VAL A 56 -10.03 11.46 3.43
N LEU A 57 -9.91 10.14 3.47
CA LEU A 57 -11.02 9.21 3.68
C LEU A 57 -11.19 8.80 5.14
N ALA A 58 -10.08 8.64 5.85
CA ALA A 58 -10.06 8.22 7.24
C ALA A 58 -8.85 8.83 7.94
N ARG A 59 -9.03 9.17 9.22
CA ARG A 59 -7.96 9.66 10.09
C ARG A 59 -7.97 8.86 11.39
N GLY A 60 -6.78 8.44 11.78
CA GLY A 60 -6.52 7.60 12.93
C GLY A 60 -6.68 6.10 12.64
N ARG A 61 -5.89 5.28 13.35
CA ARG A 61 -5.77 3.84 13.13
C ARG A 61 -7.12 3.12 13.17
N GLY A 62 -7.97 3.44 14.14
CA GLY A 62 -9.30 2.82 14.24
C GLY A 62 -10.20 3.09 13.02
N ALA A 63 -10.19 4.32 12.48
CA ALA A 63 -10.97 4.65 11.28
C ALA A 63 -10.35 4.01 10.03
N TYR A 64 -9.03 4.00 9.93
CA TYR A 64 -8.27 3.33 8.88
C TYR A 64 -8.60 1.83 8.82
N CYS A 65 -8.51 1.12 9.94
CA CYS A 65 -8.82 -0.31 10.02
C CYS A 65 -10.27 -0.59 9.59
N ARG A 66 -11.23 0.22 10.06
CA ARG A 66 -12.64 0.07 9.65
C ARG A 66 -12.84 0.29 8.16
N ALA A 67 -12.21 1.32 7.58
CA ALA A 67 -12.29 1.57 6.14
C ALA A 67 -11.74 0.39 5.34
N LEU A 68 -10.52 -0.07 5.67
CA LEU A 68 -9.88 -1.17 4.94
C LEU A 68 -10.62 -2.49 5.09
N MET A 69 -11.10 -2.81 6.30
CA MET A 69 -11.88 -4.03 6.53
C MET A 69 -13.26 -3.98 5.85
N THR A 70 -13.87 -2.80 5.76
CA THR A 70 -15.12 -2.62 4.99
C THR A 70 -14.87 -2.85 3.50
N THR A 71 -13.83 -2.23 2.95
CA THR A 71 -13.42 -2.43 1.55
C THR A 71 -13.15 -3.91 1.30
N ARG A 72 -12.38 -4.58 2.17
CA ARG A 72 -12.10 -6.01 2.06
C ARG A 72 -13.39 -6.82 2.02
N ARG A 73 -14.34 -6.60 2.95
CA ARG A 73 -15.62 -7.31 2.99
C ARG A 73 -16.43 -7.12 1.70
N VAL A 74 -16.52 -5.89 1.21
CA VAL A 74 -17.24 -5.58 -0.04
C VAL A 74 -16.57 -6.29 -1.22
N CYS A 75 -15.25 -6.16 -1.36
CA CYS A 75 -14.51 -6.80 -2.44
C CYS A 75 -14.62 -8.33 -2.36
N SER A 76 -14.43 -8.94 -1.19
CA SER A 76 -14.57 -10.39 -0.97
C SER A 76 -15.99 -10.89 -1.28
N SER A 77 -17.03 -10.09 -1.02
CA SER A 77 -18.41 -10.47 -1.33
C SER A 77 -18.71 -10.40 -2.83
N MET A 78 -18.09 -9.47 -3.56
CA MET A 78 -18.37 -9.23 -4.97
C MET A 78 -17.45 -10.01 -5.90
N MET A 79 -16.23 -10.33 -5.45
CA MET A 79 -15.17 -10.89 -6.26
C MET A 79 -15.01 -12.40 -6.04
N ARG A 80 -14.92 -13.14 -7.14
CA ARG A 80 -14.53 -14.55 -7.20
C ARG A 80 -13.10 -14.65 -7.71
N ASN A 81 -12.34 -15.59 -7.16
CA ASN A 81 -10.94 -15.85 -7.53
C ASN A 81 -10.06 -14.59 -7.48
N GLY A 82 -10.34 -13.70 -6.52
CA GLY A 82 -9.61 -12.46 -6.33
C GLY A 82 -8.15 -12.72 -5.99
N LYS A 83 -7.24 -12.07 -6.72
CA LYS A 83 -5.80 -12.12 -6.50
C LYS A 83 -5.26 -10.72 -6.50
N ILE A 84 -4.23 -10.47 -5.69
CA ILE A 84 -3.50 -9.22 -5.70
C ILE A 84 -2.03 -9.53 -5.95
N HIS A 85 -1.48 -8.91 -6.97
CA HIS A 85 -0.04 -8.84 -7.19
C HIS A 85 0.46 -7.50 -6.66
N CYS A 86 1.59 -7.49 -5.97
CA CYS A 86 2.21 -6.27 -5.47
C CYS A 86 3.71 -6.22 -5.78
N GLN A 87 4.21 -5.01 -6.03
CA GLN A 87 5.62 -4.71 -6.21
C GLN A 87 5.95 -3.48 -5.36
N ILE A 88 6.92 -3.62 -4.47
CA ILE A 88 7.35 -2.55 -3.56
C ILE A 88 8.65 -1.94 -4.08
N TYR A 89 8.68 -0.61 -4.13
CA TYR A 89 9.82 0.19 -4.56
C TYR A 89 10.23 1.19 -3.48
N ASP A 90 11.46 1.67 -3.57
CA ASP A 90 11.92 2.84 -2.81
C ASP A 90 11.05 4.06 -3.14
N GLY A 91 10.44 4.65 -2.11
CA GLY A 91 9.57 5.81 -2.25
C GLY A 91 10.32 7.14 -2.34
N ARG A 92 11.61 7.20 -1.98
CA ARG A 92 12.37 8.46 -1.85
C ARG A 92 12.32 9.34 -3.11
N PRO A 93 12.44 8.81 -4.35
CA PRO A 93 12.32 9.61 -5.57
C PRO A 93 10.95 10.28 -5.75
N TYR A 94 9.93 9.81 -5.03
CA TYR A 94 8.55 10.28 -5.09
C TYR A 94 8.13 11.07 -3.85
N GLY A 95 9.07 11.36 -2.93
CA GLY A 95 8.78 12.08 -1.70
C GLY A 95 8.02 11.27 -0.65
N CYS A 96 8.06 9.94 -0.73
CA CYS A 96 7.50 9.03 0.28
C CYS A 96 8.55 8.02 0.77
N ALA A 97 8.20 7.17 1.74
CA ALA A 97 9.10 6.13 2.23
C ALA A 97 8.99 4.85 1.39
N LEU A 98 7.77 4.42 1.07
CA LEU A 98 7.51 3.28 0.18
C LEU A 98 6.53 3.66 -0.92
N ARG A 99 6.78 3.13 -2.11
CA ARG A 99 5.85 3.16 -3.24
C ARG A 99 5.48 1.72 -3.57
N VAL A 100 4.21 1.38 -3.45
CA VAL A 100 3.70 0.02 -3.71
C VAL A 100 2.78 0.05 -4.90
N TYR A 101 3.22 -0.51 -6.02
CA TYR A 101 2.33 -0.84 -7.11
C TYR A 101 1.57 -2.10 -6.75
N TRP A 102 0.26 -2.10 -6.94
CA TRP A 102 -0.53 -3.31 -6.80
C TRP A 102 -1.59 -3.42 -7.88
N LYS A 103 -1.86 -4.66 -8.27
CA LYS A 103 -2.82 -5.04 -9.30
C LYS A 103 -3.72 -6.12 -8.73
N CYS A 104 -4.99 -5.79 -8.58
CA CYS A 104 -6.05 -6.71 -8.20
C CYS A 104 -6.74 -7.24 -9.46
N THR A 105 -6.81 -8.57 -9.59
CA THR A 105 -7.54 -9.26 -10.66
C THR A 105 -8.53 -10.24 -10.06
N GLY A 106 -9.58 -10.54 -10.80
CA GLY A 106 -10.57 -11.53 -10.39
C GLY A 106 -11.80 -11.44 -11.27
N GLN A 107 -12.91 -11.97 -10.77
CA GLN A 107 -14.19 -11.91 -11.47
C GLN A 107 -15.26 -11.31 -10.56
N ILE A 108 -15.96 -10.29 -11.02
CA ILE A 108 -16.99 -9.61 -10.23
C ILE A 108 -18.39 -10.02 -10.69
N TRP A 109 -19.31 -10.19 -9.74
CA TRP A 109 -20.72 -10.49 -10.03
C TRP A 109 -21.56 -9.21 -10.11
N LEU A 110 -22.11 -8.91 -11.29
CA LEU A 110 -22.98 -7.75 -11.54
C LEU A 110 -24.19 -8.15 -12.41
N GLY A 111 -24.90 -9.21 -12.03
CA GLY A 111 -25.94 -9.84 -12.85
C GLY A 111 -25.37 -10.88 -13.83
N SER A 112 -24.10 -10.73 -14.21
CA SER A 112 -23.26 -11.75 -14.84
C SER A 112 -21.84 -11.66 -14.29
N LEU A 113 -21.05 -12.72 -14.51
CA LEU A 113 -19.66 -12.79 -14.11
C LEU A 113 -18.79 -12.04 -15.15
N HIS A 114 -18.03 -11.06 -14.70
CA HIS A 114 -17.13 -10.28 -15.55
C HIS A 114 -15.72 -10.29 -15.01
N ASP A 115 -14.74 -10.39 -15.91
CA ASP A 115 -13.35 -10.19 -15.52
C ASP A 115 -13.15 -8.76 -15.03
N PHE A 116 -12.47 -8.63 -13.90
CA PHE A 116 -12.20 -7.40 -13.21
C PHE A 116 -10.70 -7.23 -13.05
N GLU A 117 -10.22 -6.03 -13.36
CA GLU A 117 -8.84 -5.64 -13.14
C GLU A 117 -8.79 -4.22 -12.58
N LEU A 118 -8.05 -4.03 -11.50
CA LEU A 118 -7.83 -2.75 -10.85
C LEU A 118 -6.33 -2.62 -10.54
N SER A 119 -5.69 -1.58 -11.03
CA SER A 119 -4.32 -1.26 -10.65
C SER A 119 -4.25 0.10 -9.96
N ALA A 120 -3.39 0.18 -8.94
CA ALA A 120 -3.17 1.40 -8.20
C ALA A 120 -1.74 1.47 -7.66
N VAL A 121 -1.34 2.67 -7.25
CA VAL A 121 -0.09 2.91 -6.53
C VAL A 121 -0.41 3.45 -5.15
N SER A 122 0.08 2.78 -4.13
CA SER A 122 0.03 3.22 -2.75
C SER A 122 1.33 3.89 -2.36
N PHE A 123 1.24 5.11 -1.85
CA PHE A 123 2.36 5.88 -1.31
C PHE A 123 2.27 5.88 0.21
N TYR A 124 3.32 5.40 0.86
CA TYR A 124 3.41 5.34 2.32
C TYR A 124 4.49 6.29 2.83
N SER A 125 4.15 7.10 3.82
CA SER A 125 5.12 7.92 4.55
C SER A 125 5.25 7.43 5.98
N LEU A 126 6.48 7.40 6.48
CA LEU A 126 6.78 6.98 7.84
C LEU A 126 6.85 8.20 8.77
N GLY A 127 6.46 8.01 10.01
CA GLY A 127 6.66 8.97 11.10
C GLY A 127 7.33 8.28 12.28
N GLU A 128 8.25 8.99 12.93
CA GLU A 128 8.87 8.55 14.18
C GLU A 128 7.78 8.41 15.26
N GLN A 129 7.82 7.30 15.98
CA GLN A 129 6.98 7.08 17.14
C GLN A 129 7.58 7.81 18.32
N VAL A 130 6.86 8.80 18.83
CA VAL A 130 7.21 9.41 20.13
C VAL A 130 7.12 8.29 21.16
N LYS A 131 8.28 7.85 21.68
CA LYS A 131 8.38 6.83 22.74
C LYS A 131 7.40 7.20 23.85
N ARG A 132 6.30 6.46 23.98
CA ARG A 132 5.43 6.61 25.15
C ARG A 132 6.24 6.12 26.34
N PRO A 133 6.43 6.93 27.40
CA PRO A 133 7.06 6.47 28.62
C PRO A 133 6.04 5.64 29.38
N ASP A 134 5.84 4.38 29.01
CA ASP A 134 4.95 3.49 29.77
C ASP A 134 5.71 2.30 30.35
N ARG A 135 5.86 2.33 31.67
CA ARG A 135 6.75 1.52 32.51
C ARG A 135 6.28 0.08 32.74
N ASN A 136 5.17 -0.38 32.17
CA ASN A 136 4.47 -1.58 32.66
C ASN A 136 3.97 -2.58 31.58
N GLN A 137 4.58 -2.70 30.39
CA GLN A 137 4.14 -3.71 29.40
C GLN A 137 5.19 -4.79 29.12
N GLU A 138 5.07 -5.90 29.86
CA GLU A 138 5.79 -7.18 29.71
C GLU A 138 5.34 -8.04 28.50
N GLN A 139 4.54 -7.50 27.58
CA GLN A 139 4.12 -8.21 26.36
C GLN A 139 4.29 -7.34 25.10
N ALA A 140 5.38 -6.57 25.05
CA ALA A 140 5.64 -5.66 23.95
C ALA A 140 5.93 -6.43 22.66
N LEU A 141 4.98 -6.40 21.73
CA LEU A 141 5.25 -6.56 20.30
C LEU A 141 6.51 -5.76 19.91
N PRO A 142 7.29 -6.20 18.90
CA PRO A 142 8.51 -5.51 18.52
C PRO A 142 8.24 -4.02 18.28
N PHE A 143 8.88 -3.19 19.09
CA PHE A 143 8.69 -1.74 19.05
C PHE A 143 9.25 -1.22 17.74
N LEU A 144 8.36 -0.87 16.80
CA LEU A 144 8.72 -0.13 15.60
C LEU A 144 8.96 1.34 15.95
N ALA A 145 10.20 1.81 15.79
CA ALA A 145 10.56 3.21 15.99
C ALA A 145 9.90 4.12 14.94
N TYR A 146 9.63 3.60 13.74
CA TYR A 146 8.89 4.32 12.70
C TYR A 146 7.67 3.51 12.25
N ARG A 147 6.55 4.19 12.02
CA ARG A 147 5.30 3.60 11.55
C ARG A 147 4.71 4.38 10.40
N ILE A 148 3.81 3.77 9.64
CA ILE A 148 3.08 4.42 8.56
C ILE A 148 2.20 5.52 9.14
N LYS A 149 2.54 6.78 8.83
CA LYS A 149 1.79 7.98 9.24
C LYS A 149 0.77 8.41 8.18
N SER A 150 1.04 8.15 6.90
CA SER A 150 0.09 8.44 5.83
C SER A 150 0.16 7.37 4.75
N HIS A 151 -1.01 7.07 4.20
CA HIS A 151 -1.21 6.15 3.08
C HIS A 151 -2.09 6.83 2.04
N THR A 152 -1.53 7.13 0.88
CA THR A 152 -2.24 7.71 -0.26
C THR A 152 -2.37 6.67 -1.36
N ILE A 153 -3.57 6.51 -1.92
CA ILE A 153 -3.83 5.60 -3.04
C ILE A 153 -4.14 6.42 -4.31
N ASP A 154 -3.37 6.16 -5.37
CA ASP A 154 -3.58 6.69 -6.71
C ASP A 154 -4.09 5.56 -7.62
N PHE A 155 -5.30 5.68 -8.13
CA PHE A 155 -5.87 4.69 -9.06
C PHE A 155 -5.34 4.91 -10.47
N MET A 156 -4.77 3.86 -11.06
CA MET A 156 -4.16 3.91 -12.39
C MET A 156 -5.17 3.44 -13.44
N GLU A 157 -5.66 2.20 -13.30
CA GLU A 157 -6.56 1.59 -14.27
C GLU A 157 -7.68 0.79 -13.59
N ILE A 158 -8.89 0.87 -14.16
CA ILE A 158 -10.06 0.07 -13.75
C ILE A 158 -10.70 -0.53 -15.00
N ARG A 159 -10.72 -1.87 -15.09
CA ARG A 159 -11.40 -2.63 -16.13
C ARG A 159 -12.48 -3.53 -15.55
N PRO A 160 -13.62 -3.69 -16.27
CA PRO A 160 -14.03 -2.91 -17.45
C PRO A 160 -14.28 -1.42 -17.13
N ILE A 161 -14.12 -0.55 -18.14
CA ILE A 161 -14.32 0.91 -18.00
C ILE A 161 -15.75 1.24 -17.50
N SER A 162 -16.73 0.41 -17.83
CA SER A 162 -18.11 0.57 -17.33
C SER A 162 -18.21 0.51 -15.79
N LEU A 163 -17.28 -0.19 -15.12
CA LEU A 163 -17.19 -0.22 -13.67
C LEU A 163 -16.48 0.98 -13.09
N ARG A 164 -15.55 1.57 -13.84
CA ARG A 164 -14.82 2.78 -13.44
C ARG A 164 -15.79 3.87 -12.99
N ASN A 165 -16.76 4.21 -13.84
CA ASN A 165 -17.73 5.27 -13.53
C ASN A 165 -18.67 4.92 -12.37
N LYS A 166 -18.96 3.63 -12.15
CA LYS A 166 -19.80 3.20 -11.03
C LYS A 166 -19.02 3.27 -9.71
N LEU A 167 -17.83 2.69 -9.65
CA LEU A 167 -16.97 2.69 -8.47
C LEU A 167 -16.58 4.12 -8.07
N LEU A 168 -16.27 4.96 -9.05
CA LEU A 168 -15.91 6.35 -8.82
C LEU A 168 -17.13 7.25 -8.61
N GLY A 169 -18.30 6.87 -9.15
CA GLY A 169 -19.57 7.55 -8.89
C GLY A 169 -20.01 7.41 -7.44
N PHE A 170 -19.75 6.25 -6.81
CA PHE A 170 -19.89 6.09 -5.35
C PHE A 170 -18.95 7.03 -4.56
N VAL A 171 -17.83 7.45 -5.15
CA VAL A 171 -16.85 8.37 -4.55
C VAL A 171 -17.09 9.83 -5.02
N GLY A 172 -17.94 10.05 -6.03
CA GLY A 172 -18.32 11.33 -6.60
C GLY A 172 -17.29 11.96 -7.57
N MET A 173 -16.60 11.18 -8.42
CA MET A 173 -15.41 11.66 -9.17
C MET A 173 -15.44 11.34 -10.69
N PRO A 174 -15.18 12.31 -11.59
CA PRO A 174 -14.76 12.05 -12.96
C PRO A 174 -13.24 11.75 -13.02
N LEU A 175 -12.80 10.88 -13.93
CA LEU A 175 -11.39 10.42 -13.99
C LEU A 175 -10.86 10.41 -15.43
N GLU A 176 -9.84 11.22 -15.67
CA GLU A 176 -9.03 11.17 -16.89
C GLU A 176 -8.01 10.03 -16.75
N VAL A 177 -7.83 9.21 -17.79
CA VAL A 177 -6.87 8.09 -17.76
C VAL A 177 -5.46 8.67 -17.90
N GLN A 178 -4.61 8.51 -16.89
CA GLN A 178 -3.16 8.71 -17.07
C GLN A 178 -2.50 7.35 -17.29
N ALA A 179 -1.77 7.24 -18.40
CA ALA A 179 -0.84 6.14 -18.60
C ALA A 179 0.20 6.14 -17.46
N GLU A 180 0.67 4.95 -17.10
CA GLU A 180 1.75 4.77 -16.13
C GLU A 180 2.92 5.72 -16.50
N PRO A 181 3.41 6.56 -15.58
CA PRO A 181 4.71 7.18 -15.82
C PRO A 181 5.69 6.03 -15.90
N GLU A 182 6.29 5.82 -17.08
CA GLU A 182 7.29 4.77 -17.25
C GLU A 182 8.23 4.85 -16.04
N PRO A 183 8.46 3.74 -15.33
CA PRO A 183 9.43 3.73 -14.26
C PRO A 183 10.71 4.29 -14.86
N ALA A 184 11.17 5.44 -14.33
CA ALA A 184 12.52 5.89 -14.55
C ALA A 184 13.42 4.86 -13.88
N PHE A 185 13.59 3.71 -14.53
CA PHE A 185 14.68 2.81 -14.29
C PHE A 185 15.91 3.63 -14.65
N ALA A 186 16.44 4.35 -13.65
CA ALA A 186 17.88 4.52 -13.60
C ALA A 186 18.41 3.09 -13.68
N ALA A 187 18.91 2.73 -14.87
CA ALA A 187 19.54 1.46 -15.13
C ALA A 187 20.67 1.31 -14.12
N LEU A 188 20.41 0.64 -13.00
CA LEU A 188 21.48 0.15 -12.16
C LEU A 188 22.22 -0.85 -13.03
N PRO A 189 23.53 -0.67 -13.27
CA PRO A 189 24.28 -1.58 -14.10
C PRO A 189 24.13 -2.99 -13.50
N LEU A 190 23.62 -3.91 -14.32
CA LEU A 190 23.73 -5.34 -14.09
C LEU A 190 25.20 -5.62 -13.76
N MET A 191 25.50 -5.86 -12.48
CA MET A 191 26.74 -6.52 -12.11
C MET A 191 26.67 -7.90 -12.75
N GLN A 192 27.29 -8.02 -13.92
CA GLN A 192 27.58 -9.31 -14.52
C GLN A 192 28.41 -10.09 -13.50
N SER A 193 27.81 -11.17 -13.01
CA SER A 193 28.52 -12.20 -12.27
C SER A 193 29.55 -12.79 -13.22
N VAL A 194 30.82 -12.42 -13.02
CA VAL A 194 31.95 -13.16 -13.56
C VAL A 194 32.02 -14.44 -12.76
N VAL A 195 31.42 -15.51 -13.30
CA VAL A 195 31.71 -16.87 -12.87
C VAL A 195 32.84 -17.37 -13.76
N ALA A 196 33.99 -17.55 -13.12
CA ALA A 196 35.19 -18.29 -13.53
C ALA A 196 35.86 -17.90 -14.86
#